data_AF-A0A9E0QVH5-F1
#
_entry.id   AF-A0A9E0QVH5-F1
#
_cell.length_a   1.000
_cell.length_b   1.000
_cell.length_c   1.000
_cell.angle_alpha   90.00
_cell.angle_beta   90.00
_cell.angle_gamma   90.00
#
_symmetry.space_group_name_H-M   'P 1'
#
loop_
_entity.id
_entity.type
_entity.pdbx_description
1 polymer ?
#
loop_
_entity_poly.entity_id
_entity_poly.type
_entity_poly.pdbx_seq_one_letter_code
_entity_poly.pdbx_strand_id
1 'polypeptide(L)' 'MAKFNSNFELSVADMDLIESALLKTKADLSVQPDRTSDGLGGKDETLRQIHDLLGRLHNQKVFYRPRRGAYIGG' A
#
# COMPACT_ATOMS: atom_id res chain seq x y z
N MET A 1 -23.36 10.87 20.00
CA MET A 1 -22.91 9.80 19.07
C MET A 1 -21.43 9.57 19.30
N ALA A 2 -20.96 8.32 19.29
CA ALA A 2 -19.54 8.03 19.37
C ALA A 2 -18.84 8.57 18.12
N LYS A 3 -17.77 9.36 18.31
CA LYS A 3 -16.95 9.90 17.22
C LYS A 3 -15.78 8.95 17.00
N PHE A 4 -15.52 8.58 15.75
CA PHE A 4 -14.37 7.76 15.41
C PHE A 4 -13.06 8.52 15.65
N ASN A 5 -12.02 7.80 16.08
CA ASN A 5 -10.69 8.37 16.22
C ASN A 5 -10.03 8.46 14.83
N SER A 6 -9.53 9.64 14.49
CA SER A 6 -8.78 9.91 13.25
C SER A 6 -7.26 9.92 13.46
N ASN A 7 -6.80 9.88 14.72
CA ASN A 7 -5.38 9.89 15.07
C ASN A 7 -4.95 8.48 15.46
N PHE A 8 -4.08 7.88 14.65
CA PHE A 8 -3.55 6.55 14.89
C PHE A 8 -2.10 6.67 15.33
N GLU A 9 -1.76 6.05 16.46
CA GLU A 9 -0.38 5.92 16.91
C GLU A 9 0.19 4.63 16.31
N LEU A 10 0.99 4.76 15.25
CA LEU A 10 1.62 3.65 14.55
C LEU A 10 3.14 3.84 14.59
N SER A 11 3.86 2.78 14.97
CA SER A 11 5.32 2.77 14.88
C SER A 11 5.78 2.55 13.44
N VAL A 12 7.04 2.83 13.15
CA VAL A 12 7.64 2.54 11.83
C VAL A 12 7.52 1.04 11.50
N ALA A 13 7.69 0.16 12.50
CA ALA A 13 7.57 -1.28 12.31
C ALA A 13 6.13 -1.72 11.96
N ASP A 14 5.12 -1.05 12.54
CA ASP A 14 3.71 -1.32 12.19
C ASP A 14 3.43 -0.90 10.74
N MET A 15 4.00 0.23 10.31
CA MET A 15 3.86 0.71 8.93
C MET A 15 4.49 -0.27 7.93
N ASP A 16 5.69 -0.77 8.23
CA ASP A 16 6.38 -1.75 7.38
C ASP A 16 5.60 -3.08 7.30
N LEU A 17 5.00 -3.50 8.42
CA LEU A 17 4.14 -4.69 8.45
C LEU A 17 2.89 -4.51 7.58
N ILE A 18 2.22 -3.36 7.68
CA ILE A 18 1.05 -3.02 6.86
C ILE A 18 1.42 -3.01 5.37
N GLU A 19 2.52 -2.37 5.00
CA GLU A 19 2.98 -2.32 3.61
C GLU A 19 3.30 -3.72 3.06
N SER A 20 3.99 -4.55 3.85
CA SER A 20 4.31 -5.94 3.48
C SER A 20 3.05 -6.78 3.26
N ALA A 21 2.03 -6.62 4.13
CA ALA A 21 0.76 -7.31 4.00
C ALA A 21 -0.02 -6.86 2.75
N LEU A 22 -0.03 -5.55 2.47
CA LEU A 22 -0.66 -4.97 1.29
C LEU A 22 0.01 -5.46 -0.01
N LEU A 23 1.34 -5.49 -0.05
CA LEU A 23 2.11 -6.01 -1.19
C LEU A 23 1.81 -7.49 -1.44
N LYS A 24 1.78 -8.30 -0.38
CA LYS A 24 1.41 -9.72 -0.48
C LYS A 24 -0.01 -9.88 -1.04
N THR A 25 -0.97 -9.14 -0.51
CA THR A 25 -2.36 -9.19 -0.96
C THR A 25 -2.50 -8.80 -2.43
N LYS A 26 -1.79 -7.74 -2.86
CA LYS A 26 -1.74 -7.33 -4.26
C LYS A 26 -1.18 -8.43 -5.16
N ALA A 27 -0.11 -9.09 -4.74
CA ALA A 27 0.49 -10.19 -5.49
C ALA A 27 -0.46 -11.38 -5.60
N ASP A 28 -1.09 -11.79 -4.50
CA ASP A 28 -2.03 -12.91 -4.47
C ASP A 28 -3.24 -12.66 -5.38
N LEU A 29 -3.81 -11.45 -5.34
CA LEU A 29 -4.91 -11.04 -6.22
C LEU A 29 -4.48 -10.98 -7.69
N SER A 30 -3.25 -10.55 -7.98
CA SER A 30 -2.76 -10.44 -9.36
C SER A 30 -2.53 -11.81 -10.03
N VAL A 31 -2.24 -12.86 -9.23
CA VAL A 31 -1.96 -14.21 -9.73
C VAL A 31 -3.22 -15.04 -9.93
N GLN A 32 -4.33 -14.74 -9.23
CA GLN A 32 -5.56 -15.54 -9.37
C GLN A 32 -6.23 -15.32 -10.73
N PRO A 33 -6.30 -16.35 -11.61
CA PRO A 33 -7.01 -16.25 -12.88
C PRO A 33 -8.52 -16.08 -12.62
N ASP A 34 -9.14 -15.13 -13.30
CA ASP A 34 -10.58 -14.83 -13.14
C ASP A 34 -11.44 -16.03 -13.52
N ARG A 35 -11.93 -16.75 -12.51
CA ARG A 35 -12.80 -17.92 -12.72
C ARG A 35 -14.29 -17.56 -12.82
N THR A 36 -14.67 -16.31 -12.60
CA THR A 36 -16.08 -15.88 -12.60
C THR A 36 -16.22 -14.42 -13.01
N SER A 37 -17.02 -14.16 -14.03
CA SER A 37 -17.28 -12.82 -14.62
C SER A 37 -17.92 -11.80 -13.67
N ASP A 38 -18.55 -12.25 -12.57
CA ASP A 38 -19.09 -11.37 -11.51
C ASP A 38 -18.04 -10.85 -10.52
N GLY A 39 -16.84 -11.44 -10.48
CA GLY A 39 -15.78 -11.09 -9.51
C GLY A 39 -14.78 -10.03 -9.99
N LEU A 40 -14.79 -9.71 -11.29
CA LEU A 40 -13.82 -8.82 -11.94
C LEU A 40 -13.85 -7.41 -11.35
N GLY A 41 -15.05 -6.82 -11.19
CA GLY A 41 -15.19 -5.45 -10.70
C GLY A 41 -14.72 -5.25 -9.25
N GLY A 42 -14.97 -6.22 -8.37
CA GLY A 42 -14.55 -6.13 -6.96
C GLY A 42 -13.04 -6.33 -6.77
N LYS A 43 -12.45 -7.21 -7.58
CA LYS A 43 -11.01 -7.47 -7.57
C LYS A 43 -10.21 -6.26 -8.06
N ASP A 44 -10.62 -5.65 -9.17
CA ASP A 44 -9.95 -4.48 -9.73
C ASP A 44 -10.05 -3.27 -8.80
N GLU A 45 -11.21 -3.05 -8.18
CA GLU A 45 -11.38 -1.99 -7.18
C GLU A 45 -10.48 -2.21 -5.96
N THR A 46 -10.39 -3.44 -5.46
CA THR A 46 -9.50 -3.78 -4.33
C THR A 46 -8.03 -3.55 -4.69
N LEU A 47 -7.60 -3.96 -5.89
CA LEU A 47 -6.23 -3.73 -6.37
C LEU A 47 -5.91 -2.23 -6.47
N ARG A 48 -6.87 -1.43 -6.94
CA ARG A 48 -6.74 0.02 -7.01
C ARG A 48 -6.63 0.66 -5.63
N GLN A 49 -7.48 0.25 -4.68
CA GLN A 49 -7.44 0.75 -3.31
C GLN A 49 -6.11 0.42 -2.61
N ILE A 50 -5.60 -0.80 -2.79
CA ILE A 50 -4.29 -1.20 -2.27
C ILE A 50 -3.19 -0.35 -2.90
N HIS A 51 -3.23 -0.15 -4.22
CA HIS A 51 -2.25 0.69 -4.92
C HIS A 51 -2.24 2.13 -4.39
N ASP A 52 -3.41 2.74 -4.23
CA ASP A 52 -3.53 4.12 -3.76
C ASP A 52 -3.09 4.26 -2.28
N LEU A 53 -3.37 3.25 -1.45
CA LEU A 53 -2.89 3.22 -0.06
C LEU A 53 -1.37 3.10 0.00
N LEU A 54 -0.78 2.16 -0.73
CA LEU A 54 0.68 2.00 -0.82
C LEU A 54 1.37 3.29 -1.28
N GLY A 55 0.80 4.00 -2.26
CA GLY A 55 1.30 5.31 -2.68
C GLY A 55 1.27 6.36 -1.57
N ARG A 56 0.17 6.43 -0.79
CA ARG A 56 0.08 7.34 0.37
C ARG A 56 1.10 6.99 1.46
N LEU A 57 1.30 5.71 1.74
CA LEU A 57 2.30 5.25 2.72
C LEU A 57 3.72 5.60 2.28
N HIS A 58 4.04 5.34 1.00
CA HIS A 58 5.32 5.69 0.40
C HIS A 58 5.63 7.19 0.52
N ASN A 59 4.65 8.05 0.27
CA ASN A 59 4.80 9.50 0.36
C ASN A 59 5.05 10.03 1.78
N GLN A 60 4.79 9.23 2.82
CA GLN A 60 5.11 9.60 4.20
C GLN A 60 6.55 9.26 4.60
N LYS A 61 7.30 8.47 3.79
CA LYS A 61 8.67 8.06 4.11
C LYS A 61 9.66 9.20 3.89
N VAL A 62 10.66 9.29 4.77
CA VAL A 62 11.81 10.18 4.58
C VAL A 62 12.86 9.44 3.75
N PHE A 63 12.94 9.75 2.47
CA PHE A 63 13.95 9.17 1.58
C PHE A 63 15.29 9.87 1.78
N TYR A 64 16.34 9.08 2.01
CA TYR A 64 17.70 9.61 2.05
C TYR A 64 18.08 10.19 0.68
N ARG A 65 18.51 11.45 0.67
CA ARG A 65 19.03 12.12 -0.53
C ARG A 65 20.46 12.59 -0.27
N PRO A 66 21.48 12.03 -0.95
CA PRO A 66 22.86 12.45 -0.74
C PRO A 66 23.07 13.91 -1.16
N ARG A 67 23.80 14.69 -0.33
CA ARG A 67 24.06 16.12 -0.58
C ARG A 67 25.14 16.36 -1.65
N ARG A 68 25.96 15.35 -1.94
CA ARG A 68 27.00 15.34 -2.99
C ARG A 68 27.04 13.95 -3.62
N GLY A 69 27.09 13.89 -4.95
CA GLY A 69 27.02 12.65 -5.73
C GLY A 69 25.72 12.49 -6.50
N ALA A 70 25.67 11.54 -7.43
CA ALA A 70 24.48 11.25 -8.22
C ALA A 70 23.42 10.53 -7.36
N TYR A 71 22.17 10.98 -7.44
CA TYR A 71 21.03 10.28 -6.88
C TYR A 71 20.69 9.08 -7.77
N ILE A 72 20.71 7.87 -7.22
CA ILE A 72 20.22 6.66 -7.90
C ILE A 72 18.90 6.28 -7.22
N GLY A 73 17.79 6.65 -7.84
CA GLY A 73 16.45 6.24 -7.42
C GLY A 73 15.94 5.12 -8.34
N GLY A 74 15.44 4.05 -7.73
CA GLY A 74 14.69 2.98 -8.40
C GLY A 74 13.21 3.07 -8.09
#